data_AF-A0A7J7VH84-F1
#
_entry.id   AF-A0A7J7VH84-F1
#
_cell.length_a   1.000
_cell.length_b   1.000
_cell.length_c   1.000
_cell.angle_alpha   90.00
_cell.angle_beta   90.00
_cell.angle_gamma   90.00
#
_symmetry.space_group_name_H-M   'P 1'
#
loop_
_entity.id
_entity.type
_entity.pdbx_description
1 polymer ?
#
loop_
_entity_poly.entity_id
_entity_poly.type
_entity_poly.pdbx_seq_one_letter_code
_entity_poly.pdbx_strand_id
1 'polypeptide(L)'
;MGKTTDFRGPGARPDPVRSFNRWKKKHSHKQSQKKQLRKQLKKPEWQVEREVISRLMLNYGKINVNEITRFSDFPLSKKTLKGLQEAQYRLVTEIQKQTIGLALQGKDVLGAAKTGSGKTLAFLVPVLEALYRLQWTSTDGLGVLIISPTRELAYQTFEVLRKVGKNHDFSAGLIIGGKDLKHEAERINNINILVCTPGRLLQHMDETICFHATNLQMLVLDEADRILDMGFADTMNAIIENLPKKRQTLLFSATQTKSVKDLARLSLKNPEYVWVHEKAKYRYVLSETIFDAIKTNVLSF
;
A
#
# COMPACT_ATOMS: atom_id res chain seq x y z
N MET A 1 10.55 -86.45 36.36
CA MET A 1 9.72 -85.52 35.55
C MET A 1 9.88 -84.12 36.13
N GLY A 2 10.70 -83.29 35.48
CA GLY A 2 11.24 -82.06 36.04
C GLY A 2 10.27 -80.89 36.02
N LYS A 3 10.00 -80.33 37.21
CA LYS A 3 9.45 -78.98 37.38
C LYS A 3 10.61 -77.99 37.26
N THR A 4 10.62 -77.19 36.21
CA THR A 4 11.55 -76.05 36.09
C THR A 4 11.03 -74.91 36.96
N THR A 5 11.70 -74.71 38.08
CA THR A 5 11.54 -73.61 39.02
C THR A 5 12.10 -72.33 38.41
N ASP A 6 11.24 -71.34 38.20
CA ASP A 6 11.60 -70.01 37.70
C ASP A 6 12.26 -69.19 38.82
N PHE A 7 13.60 -69.23 38.91
CA PHE A 7 14.37 -68.42 39.83
C PHE A 7 14.42 -66.97 39.35
N ARG A 8 13.60 -66.08 39.92
CA ARG A 8 13.80 -64.63 39.81
C ARG A 8 14.79 -64.17 40.88
N GLY A 9 16.06 -64.03 40.51
CA GLY A 9 17.06 -63.36 41.35
C GLY A 9 16.80 -61.86 41.44
N PRO A 10 16.97 -61.23 42.62
CA PRO A 10 16.87 -59.78 42.76
C PRO A 10 18.18 -59.14 42.27
N GLY A 11 18.11 -58.31 41.22
CA GLY A 11 19.24 -57.44 40.84
C GLY A 11 19.77 -57.54 39.41
N ALA A 12 18.98 -58.00 38.44
CA ALA A 12 19.38 -57.85 37.03
C ALA A 12 19.44 -56.36 36.65
N ARG A 13 20.65 -55.83 36.38
CA ARG A 13 20.83 -54.47 35.88
C ARG A 13 19.98 -54.28 34.61
N PRO A 14 19.21 -53.18 34.49
CA PRO A 14 18.35 -52.97 33.33
C PRO A 14 19.16 -53.05 32.05
N ASP A 15 18.72 -53.87 31.09
CA ASP A 15 19.33 -53.95 29.75
C ASP A 15 19.47 -52.52 29.19
N PRO A 16 20.72 -52.03 28.98
CA PRO A 16 20.97 -50.66 28.56
C PRO A 16 20.31 -50.32 27.23
N VAL A 17 20.21 -51.28 26.31
CA VAL A 17 19.63 -51.09 24.97
C VAL A 17 18.12 -50.97 25.07
N ARG A 18 17.46 -51.84 25.86
CA ARG A 18 16.01 -51.73 26.11
C ARG A 18 15.66 -50.45 26.87
N SER A 19 16.50 -50.05 27.83
CA SER A 19 16.33 -48.81 28.60
C SER A 19 16.48 -47.57 27.73
N PHE A 20 17.47 -47.55 26.83
CA PHE A 20 17.67 -46.49 25.84
C PHE A 20 16.50 -46.38 24.84
N ASN A 21 16.02 -47.51 24.32
CA ASN A 21 14.88 -47.52 23.39
C ASN A 21 13.58 -47.03 24.05
N ARG A 22 13.36 -47.41 25.32
CA ARG A 22 12.22 -46.91 26.12
C ARG A 22 12.32 -45.41 26.38
N TRP A 23 13.52 -44.91 26.71
CA TRP A 23 13.79 -43.48 26.86
C TRP A 23 13.57 -42.72 25.55
N LYS A 24 14.08 -43.21 24.42
CA LYS A 24 13.94 -42.60 23.09
C LYS A 24 12.46 -42.49 22.68
N LYS A 25 11.67 -43.53 22.90
CA LYS A 25 10.22 -43.52 22.62
C LYS A 25 9.49 -42.50 23.51
N LYS A 26 9.81 -42.45 24.81
CA LYS A 26 9.22 -41.47 25.75
C LYS A 26 9.62 -40.03 25.42
N HIS A 27 10.87 -39.79 25.03
CA HIS A 27 11.36 -38.48 24.59
C HIS A 27 10.68 -38.01 23.29
N SER A 28 10.57 -38.88 22.29
CA SER A 28 9.85 -38.60 21.04
C SER A 28 8.38 -38.27 21.29
N HIS A 29 7.70 -39.03 22.14
CA HIS A 29 6.30 -38.77 22.51
C HIS A 29 6.14 -37.43 23.24
N LYS A 30 7.02 -37.11 24.19
CA LYS A 30 7.02 -35.83 24.92
C LYS A 30 7.33 -34.65 24.00
N GLN A 31 8.19 -34.83 23.00
CA GLN A 31 8.45 -33.82 21.96
C GLN A 31 7.23 -33.60 21.06
N SER A 32 6.55 -34.67 20.64
CA SER A 32 5.33 -34.59 19.83
C SER A 32 4.20 -33.88 20.58
N GLN A 33 3.97 -34.23 21.85
CA GLN A 33 2.99 -33.56 22.72
C GLN A 33 3.33 -32.08 22.92
N LYS A 34 4.60 -31.73 23.18
CA LYS A 34 5.03 -30.32 23.24
C LYS A 34 4.78 -29.59 21.92
N LYS A 35 5.00 -30.23 20.78
CA LYS A 35 4.77 -29.64 19.45
C LYS A 35 3.27 -29.44 19.18
N GLN A 36 2.42 -30.39 19.56
CA GLN A 36 0.96 -30.27 19.45
C GLN A 36 0.42 -29.18 20.38
N LEU A 37 0.85 -29.14 21.64
CA LEU A 37 0.46 -28.09 22.59
C LEU A 37 0.90 -26.71 22.10
N ARG A 38 2.14 -26.58 21.59
CA ARG A 38 2.63 -25.35 20.95
C ARG A 38 1.80 -24.96 19.72
N LYS A 39 1.28 -25.92 18.96
CA LYS A 39 0.43 -25.66 17.78
C LYS A 39 -0.97 -25.20 18.21
N GLN A 40 -1.53 -25.77 19.28
CA GLN A 40 -2.82 -25.37 19.86
C GLN A 40 -2.76 -23.99 20.55
N LEU A 41 -1.62 -23.64 21.15
CA LEU A 41 -1.40 -22.33 21.79
C LEU A 41 -0.98 -21.22 20.82
N LYS A 42 -0.80 -21.52 19.52
CA LYS A 42 -0.47 -20.49 18.53
C LYS A 42 -1.72 -19.68 18.22
N LYS A 43 -1.63 -18.36 18.42
CA LYS A 43 -2.66 -17.42 18.00
C LYS A 43 -2.98 -17.61 16.50
N PRO A 44 -4.25 -17.52 16.09
CA PRO A 44 -4.62 -17.50 14.67
C PRO A 44 -3.91 -16.38 13.91
N GLU A 45 -3.59 -16.59 12.64
CA GLU A 45 -2.84 -15.63 11.83
C GLU A 45 -3.53 -14.26 11.72
N TRP A 46 -4.86 -14.23 11.53
CA TRP A 46 -5.65 -13.01 11.47
C TRP A 46 -5.55 -12.17 12.75
N GLN A 47 -5.42 -12.82 13.92
CA GLN A 47 -5.28 -12.13 15.20
C GLN A 47 -3.89 -11.49 15.31
N VAL A 48 -2.85 -12.22 14.90
CA VAL A 48 -1.47 -11.69 14.86
C VAL A 48 -1.39 -10.51 13.89
N GLU A 49 -2.04 -10.61 12.73
CA GLU A 49 -2.08 -9.54 11.74
C GLU A 49 -2.79 -8.28 12.25
N ARG A 50 -3.93 -8.42 12.93
CA ARG A 50 -4.61 -7.29 13.58
C ARG A 50 -3.74 -6.60 14.64
N GLU A 51 -3.02 -7.38 15.44
CA GLU A 51 -2.08 -6.84 16.44
C GLU A 51 -0.93 -6.07 15.76
N VAL A 52 -0.43 -6.57 14.62
CA VAL A 52 0.58 -5.86 13.81
C VAL A 52 0.02 -4.56 13.24
N ILE A 53 -1.15 -4.59 12.60
CA ILE A 53 -1.81 -3.40 12.03
C ILE A 53 -2.00 -2.33 13.11
N SER A 54 -2.53 -2.70 14.27
CA SER A 54 -2.73 -1.78 15.39
C SER A 54 -1.41 -1.13 15.82
N ARG A 55 -0.33 -1.90 15.92
CA ARG A 55 1.00 -1.37 16.26
C ARG A 55 1.53 -0.39 15.22
N LEU A 56 1.35 -0.67 13.93
CA LEU A 56 1.78 0.23 12.85
C LEU A 56 1.05 1.57 12.97
N MET A 57 -0.27 1.53 13.10
CA MET A 57 -1.12 2.73 13.19
C MET A 57 -0.76 3.62 14.38
N LEU A 58 -0.43 3.05 15.54
CA LEU A 58 0.02 3.80 16.72
C LEU A 58 1.31 4.61 16.48
N ASN A 59 2.10 4.23 15.47
CA ASN A 59 3.35 4.91 15.13
C ASN A 59 3.20 5.93 13.99
N TYR A 60 2.05 5.99 13.31
CA TYR A 60 1.86 6.90 12.17
C TYR A 60 1.95 8.37 12.58
N GLY A 61 1.35 8.74 13.72
CA GLY A 61 1.43 10.09 14.29
C GLY A 61 2.81 10.45 14.84
N LYS A 62 3.74 9.48 14.95
CA LYS A 62 5.10 9.68 15.48
C LYS A 62 6.16 9.75 14.38
N ILE A 63 5.75 9.71 13.11
CA ILE A 63 6.69 9.76 11.99
C ILE A 63 7.39 11.12 11.99
N ASN A 64 8.69 11.11 12.30
CA ASN A 64 9.55 12.27 12.13
C ASN A 64 10.19 12.23 10.75
N VAL A 65 9.70 13.09 9.85
CA VAL A 65 10.21 13.18 8.48
C VAL A 65 11.74 13.30 8.46
N ASN A 66 12.37 14.04 9.36
CA ASN A 66 13.82 14.28 9.33
C ASN A 66 14.66 13.01 9.54
N GLU A 67 14.13 11.99 10.22
CA GLU A 67 14.81 10.73 10.53
C GLU A 67 14.66 9.68 9.41
N ILE A 68 13.77 9.93 8.44
CA ILE A 68 13.50 8.99 7.37
C ILE A 68 14.57 9.08 6.28
N THR A 69 15.26 7.97 6.03
CA THR A 69 16.25 7.79 4.95
C THR A 69 15.96 6.58 4.08
N ARG A 70 15.26 5.58 4.62
CA ARG A 70 14.90 4.32 3.99
C ARG A 70 13.41 4.05 4.13
N PHE A 71 12.87 3.20 3.25
CA PHE A 71 11.49 2.74 3.38
C PHE A 71 11.23 1.99 4.69
N SER A 72 12.24 1.29 5.23
CA SER A 72 12.17 0.59 6.52
C SER A 72 12.01 1.51 7.73
N ASP A 73 12.28 2.80 7.57
CA ASP A 73 12.16 3.78 8.66
C ASP A 73 10.68 4.19 8.84
N PHE A 74 9.84 3.95 7.82
CA PHE A 74 8.40 4.09 7.95
C PHE A 74 7.79 2.86 8.65
N PRO A 75 6.71 3.04 9.43
CA PRO A 75 5.94 1.95 10.01
C PRO A 75 5.09 1.23 8.93
N LEU A 76 5.71 0.46 8.05
CA LEU A 76 5.05 -0.27 6.97
C LEU A 76 4.87 -1.76 7.30
N SER A 77 3.90 -2.41 6.65
CA SER A 77 3.71 -3.85 6.73
C SER A 77 4.95 -4.61 6.22
N LYS A 78 5.18 -5.80 6.79
CA LYS A 78 6.28 -6.69 6.34
C LYS A 78 6.11 -7.09 4.86
N LYS A 79 4.87 -7.24 4.39
CA LYS A 79 4.54 -7.59 3.01
C LYS A 79 5.03 -6.48 2.05
N THR A 80 4.71 -5.21 2.34
CA THR A 80 5.18 -4.06 1.55
C THR A 80 6.69 -3.89 1.60
N LEU A 81 7.30 -3.95 2.80
CA LEU A 81 8.76 -3.83 2.94
C LEU A 81 9.51 -4.93 2.16
N LYS A 82 9.01 -6.16 2.18
CA LYS A 82 9.59 -7.27 1.42
C LYS A 82 9.50 -7.01 -0.09
N GLY A 83 8.34 -6.55 -0.59
CA GLY A 83 8.18 -6.21 -2.01
C GLY A 83 9.11 -5.08 -2.46
N LEU A 84 9.24 -4.02 -1.65
CA LEU A 84 10.20 -2.93 -1.89
C LEU A 84 11.64 -3.44 -1.92
N GLN A 85 12.04 -4.27 -0.95
CA GLN A 85 13.38 -4.83 -0.86
C GLN A 85 13.72 -5.72 -2.07
N GLU A 86 12.80 -6.59 -2.49
CA GLU A 86 12.98 -7.48 -3.64
C GLU A 86 13.06 -6.69 -4.95
N ALA A 87 12.33 -5.58 -5.05
CA ALA A 87 12.41 -4.63 -6.15
C ALA A 87 13.62 -3.65 -6.05
N GLN A 88 14.50 -3.85 -5.06
CA GLN A 88 15.69 -3.02 -4.78
C GLN A 88 15.40 -1.54 -4.43
N TYR A 89 14.19 -1.22 -3.97
CA TYR A 89 13.85 0.08 -3.41
C TYR A 89 14.20 0.12 -1.92
N ARG A 90 15.33 0.75 -1.58
CA ARG A 90 15.81 0.87 -0.18
C ARG A 90 15.71 2.28 0.36
N LEU A 91 16.26 3.25 -0.37
CA LEU A 91 16.28 4.65 0.01
C LEU A 91 15.01 5.36 -0.46
N VAL A 92 14.57 6.34 0.31
CA VAL A 92 13.43 7.19 -0.06
C VAL A 92 13.92 8.45 -0.78
N THR A 93 13.14 8.93 -1.74
CA THR A 93 13.32 10.26 -2.32
C THR A 93 12.65 11.32 -1.45
N GLU A 94 12.98 12.60 -1.66
CA GLU A 94 12.44 13.68 -0.84
C GLU A 94 10.91 13.80 -0.94
N ILE A 95 10.32 13.59 -2.12
CA ILE A 95 8.85 13.60 -2.25
C ILE A 95 8.22 12.43 -1.50
N GLN A 96 8.80 11.23 -1.56
CA GLN A 96 8.32 10.06 -0.82
C GLN A 96 8.41 10.27 0.69
N LYS A 97 9.54 10.81 1.13
CA LYS A 97 9.83 11.15 2.53
C LYS A 97 8.78 12.10 3.11
N GLN A 98 8.41 13.13 2.37
CA GLN A 98 7.45 14.15 2.82
C GLN A 98 5.99 13.71 2.71
N THR A 99 5.60 12.90 1.72
CA THR A 99 4.19 12.56 1.49
C THR A 99 3.72 11.25 2.13
N ILE A 100 4.58 10.21 2.21
CA ILE A 100 4.14 8.88 2.65
C ILE A 100 3.59 8.93 4.08
N GLY A 101 4.26 9.63 4.99
CA GLY A 101 3.81 9.74 6.39
C GLY A 101 2.42 10.39 6.51
N LEU A 102 2.18 11.47 5.74
CA LEU A 102 0.88 12.15 5.70
C LEU A 102 -0.21 11.24 5.14
N ALA A 103 0.09 10.53 4.05
CA ALA A 103 -0.84 9.61 3.43
C ALA A 103 -1.15 8.39 4.31
N LEU A 104 -0.17 7.86 5.07
CA LEU A 104 -0.41 6.78 6.04
C LEU A 104 -1.37 7.21 7.17
N GLN A 105 -1.33 8.48 7.57
CA GLN A 105 -2.26 9.07 8.54
C GLN A 105 -3.68 9.30 7.97
N GLY A 106 -3.92 8.96 6.69
CA GLY A 106 -5.21 9.11 6.04
C GLY A 106 -5.51 10.53 5.54
N LYS A 107 -4.50 11.42 5.50
CA LYS A 107 -4.67 12.78 4.98
C LYS A 107 -4.70 12.77 3.45
N ASP A 108 -5.50 13.66 2.88
CA ASP A 108 -5.40 13.98 1.47
C ASP A 108 -4.08 14.73 1.21
N VAL A 109 -3.45 14.46 0.07
CA VAL A 109 -2.14 15.04 -0.24
C VAL A 109 -2.12 15.54 -1.67
N LEU A 110 -1.68 16.78 -1.85
CA LEU A 110 -1.21 17.27 -3.13
C LEU A 110 0.31 17.28 -3.11
N GLY A 111 0.92 16.31 -3.76
CA GLY A 111 2.36 16.14 -3.83
C GLY A 111 2.90 16.55 -5.19
N ALA A 112 3.87 17.46 -5.21
CA ALA A 112 4.38 17.94 -6.47
C ALA A 112 5.88 18.09 -6.51
N ALA A 113 6.40 17.51 -7.58
CA ALA A 113 7.81 17.33 -7.85
C ALA A 113 7.96 16.98 -9.33
N LYS A 114 9.11 17.32 -9.92
CA LYS A 114 9.42 17.00 -11.32
C LYS A 114 9.32 15.49 -11.62
N THR A 115 9.16 15.13 -12.90
CA THR A 115 9.26 13.73 -13.35
C THR A 115 10.59 13.11 -12.94
N GLY A 116 10.59 11.81 -12.63
CA GLY A 116 11.77 11.11 -12.10
C GLY A 116 12.03 11.28 -10.60
N SER A 117 11.26 12.12 -9.89
CA SER A 117 11.42 12.31 -8.43
C SER A 117 10.95 11.13 -7.57
N GLY A 118 10.44 10.04 -8.19
CA GLY A 118 9.94 8.86 -7.48
C GLY A 118 8.49 8.98 -6.96
N LYS A 119 7.66 9.83 -7.57
CA LYS A 119 6.24 10.02 -7.19
C LYS A 119 5.43 8.72 -7.16
N THR A 120 5.71 7.79 -8.08
CA THR A 120 5.01 6.50 -8.17
C THR A 120 5.01 5.73 -6.85
N LEU A 121 6.17 5.55 -6.20
CA LEU A 121 6.21 4.87 -4.89
C LEU A 121 5.65 5.73 -3.76
N ALA A 122 5.60 7.06 -3.93
CA ALA A 122 5.05 7.98 -2.95
C ALA A 122 3.54 7.77 -2.75
N PHE A 123 2.81 7.33 -3.80
CA PHE A 123 1.40 6.92 -3.67
C PHE A 123 1.19 5.41 -3.60
N LEU A 124 2.00 4.59 -4.27
CA LEU A 124 1.79 3.13 -4.25
C LEU A 124 2.01 2.51 -2.86
N VAL A 125 2.95 3.04 -2.07
CA VAL A 125 3.17 2.56 -0.70
C VAL A 125 1.94 2.82 0.17
N PRO A 126 1.40 4.06 0.26
CA PRO A 126 0.13 4.32 0.94
C PRO A 126 -1.05 3.49 0.43
N VAL A 127 -1.15 3.25 -0.89
CA VAL A 127 -2.20 2.40 -1.49
C VAL A 127 -2.19 0.99 -0.92
N LEU A 128 -1.02 0.33 -0.92
CA LEU A 128 -0.88 -1.02 -0.39
C LEU A 128 -1.16 -1.07 1.12
N GLU A 129 -0.65 -0.09 1.86
CA GLU A 129 -0.87 -0.03 3.31
C GLU A 129 -2.32 0.29 3.68
N ALA A 130 -3.03 1.10 2.89
CA ALA A 130 -4.44 1.38 3.12
C ALA A 130 -5.28 0.11 3.06
N LEU A 131 -5.13 -0.67 1.98
CA LEU A 131 -5.83 -1.95 1.84
C LEU A 131 -5.39 -2.96 2.89
N TYR A 132 -4.10 -3.00 3.23
CA TYR A 132 -3.57 -3.88 4.27
C TYR A 132 -4.21 -3.61 5.64
N ARG A 133 -4.30 -2.33 6.05
CA ARG A 133 -4.92 -1.94 7.32
C ARG A 133 -6.40 -2.26 7.38
N LEU A 134 -7.10 -2.10 6.26
CA LEU A 134 -8.52 -2.45 6.15
C LEU A 134 -8.76 -3.96 6.05
N GLN A 135 -7.69 -4.77 6.03
CA GLN A 135 -7.73 -6.22 5.81
C GLN A 135 -8.48 -6.58 4.53
N TRP A 136 -8.29 -5.78 3.47
CA TRP A 136 -8.94 -5.98 2.19
C TRP A 136 -8.57 -7.34 1.60
N THR A 137 -9.56 -8.06 1.13
CA THR A 137 -9.44 -9.38 0.52
C THR A 137 -9.64 -9.29 -0.99
N SER A 138 -9.25 -10.34 -1.71
CA SER A 138 -9.47 -10.44 -3.16
C SER A 138 -10.96 -10.39 -3.57
N THR A 139 -11.88 -10.63 -2.63
CA THR A 139 -13.33 -10.63 -2.86
C THR A 139 -14.02 -9.31 -2.49
N ASP A 140 -13.33 -8.36 -1.85
CA ASP A 140 -13.95 -7.10 -1.40
C ASP A 140 -14.17 -6.08 -2.54
N GLY A 141 -13.79 -6.43 -3.77
CA GLY A 141 -13.95 -5.58 -4.95
C GLY A 141 -13.01 -4.37 -4.94
N LEU A 142 -13.39 -3.32 -5.69
CA LEU A 142 -12.57 -2.14 -5.93
C LEU A 142 -12.40 -1.27 -4.67
N GLY A 143 -11.18 -1.22 -4.15
CA GLY A 143 -10.80 -0.39 -3.01
C GLY A 143 -9.95 0.83 -3.39
N VAL A 144 -9.19 0.76 -4.49
CA VAL A 144 -8.32 1.85 -4.94
C VAL A 144 -8.39 2.04 -6.46
N LEU A 145 -8.46 3.30 -6.86
CA LEU A 145 -8.44 3.74 -8.25
C LEU A 145 -7.25 4.67 -8.48
N ILE A 146 -6.43 4.37 -9.50
CA ILE A 146 -5.27 5.16 -9.91
C ILE A 146 -5.47 5.60 -11.35
N ILE A 147 -5.59 6.91 -11.57
CA ILE A 147 -5.81 7.50 -12.89
C ILE A 147 -4.50 8.11 -13.38
N SER A 148 -4.00 7.65 -14.52
CA SER A 148 -2.79 8.15 -15.19
C SER A 148 -3.14 8.70 -16.58
N PRO A 149 -2.41 9.71 -17.09
CA PRO A 149 -2.80 10.45 -18.30
C PRO A 149 -2.71 9.62 -19.59
N THR A 150 -1.72 8.73 -19.69
CA THR A 150 -1.48 7.93 -20.90
C THR A 150 -1.43 6.44 -20.60
N ARG A 151 -1.57 5.65 -21.67
CA ARG A 151 -1.53 4.18 -21.62
C ARG A 151 -0.17 3.68 -21.11
N GLU A 152 0.90 4.33 -21.56
CA GLU A 152 2.29 4.01 -21.24
C GLU A 152 2.57 4.26 -19.76
N LEU A 153 2.13 5.41 -19.23
CA LEU A 153 2.31 5.77 -17.82
C LEU A 153 1.47 4.87 -16.91
N ALA A 154 0.21 4.58 -17.30
CA ALA A 154 -0.62 3.62 -16.59
C ALA A 154 0.02 2.22 -16.53
N TYR A 155 0.57 1.74 -17.65
CA TYR A 155 1.28 0.46 -17.70
C TYR A 155 2.53 0.45 -16.82
N GLN A 156 3.33 1.52 -16.84
CA GLN A 156 4.52 1.65 -15.98
C GLN A 156 4.15 1.61 -14.49
N THR A 157 3.13 2.37 -14.09
CA THR A 157 2.62 2.38 -12.71
C THR A 157 2.10 1.01 -12.30
N PHE A 158 1.36 0.32 -13.18
CA PHE A 158 0.88 -1.04 -12.94
C PHE A 158 2.01 -2.05 -12.75
N GLU A 159 3.06 -1.99 -13.56
CA GLU A 159 4.23 -2.87 -13.41
C GLU A 159 4.99 -2.63 -12.10
N VAL A 160 5.12 -1.37 -11.67
CA VAL A 160 5.70 -1.06 -10.35
C VAL A 160 4.81 -1.62 -9.24
N LEU A 161 3.50 -1.38 -9.30
CA LEU A 161 2.53 -1.91 -8.34
C LEU A 161 2.64 -3.43 -8.20
N ARG A 162 2.72 -4.18 -9.30
CA ARG A 162 2.88 -5.63 -9.26
C ARG A 162 4.19 -6.05 -8.59
N LYS A 163 5.29 -5.35 -8.86
CA LYS A 163 6.60 -5.67 -8.26
C LYS A 163 6.60 -5.46 -6.75
N VAL A 164 6.10 -4.31 -6.28
CA VAL A 164 6.11 -3.97 -4.85
C VAL A 164 4.96 -4.61 -4.07
N GLY A 165 3.85 -4.90 -4.73
CA GLY A 165 2.64 -5.47 -4.15
C GLY A 165 2.58 -6.99 -4.11
N LYS A 166 3.49 -7.72 -4.81
CA LYS A 166 3.40 -9.19 -5.00
C LYS A 166 3.35 -10.07 -3.74
N ASN A 167 3.70 -9.52 -2.57
CA ASN A 167 3.63 -10.24 -1.29
C ASN A 167 2.28 -10.05 -0.57
N HIS A 168 1.37 -9.26 -1.14
CA HIS A 168 -0.01 -9.10 -0.72
C HIS A 168 -0.94 -9.96 -1.58
N ASP A 169 -2.13 -10.24 -1.04
CA ASP A 169 -3.15 -11.06 -1.68
C ASP A 169 -4.16 -10.22 -2.48
N PHE A 170 -3.80 -8.98 -2.81
CA PHE A 170 -4.65 -8.04 -3.56
C PHE A 170 -4.66 -8.37 -5.05
N SER A 171 -5.81 -8.20 -5.69
CA SER A 171 -5.91 -8.20 -7.15
C SER A 171 -5.62 -6.80 -7.72
N ALA A 172 -4.87 -6.76 -8.81
CA ALA A 172 -4.54 -5.53 -9.53
C ALA A 172 -4.97 -5.63 -11.01
N GLY A 173 -5.56 -4.56 -11.53
CA GLY A 173 -6.05 -4.46 -12.90
C GLY A 173 -5.47 -3.25 -13.64
N LEU A 174 -5.46 -3.36 -14.97
CA LEU A 174 -5.05 -2.29 -15.87
C LEU A 174 -6.09 -2.15 -16.99
N ILE A 175 -6.84 -1.04 -17.00
CA ILE A 175 -7.80 -0.71 -18.06
C ILE A 175 -7.33 0.51 -18.84
N ILE A 176 -7.02 0.30 -20.11
CA ILE A 176 -6.46 1.33 -20.99
C ILE A 176 -7.04 1.12 -22.39
N GLY A 177 -7.16 2.20 -23.17
CA GLY A 177 -7.71 2.10 -24.53
C GLY A 177 -6.98 1.08 -25.40
N GLY A 178 -7.71 0.49 -26.36
CA GLY A 178 -7.17 -0.47 -27.33
C GLY A 178 -7.25 -1.96 -26.92
N LYS A 179 -8.01 -2.28 -25.88
CA LYS A 179 -8.34 -3.66 -25.46
C LYS A 179 -9.84 -3.94 -25.60
N ASP A 180 -10.21 -5.22 -25.55
CA ASP A 180 -11.60 -5.65 -25.62
C ASP A 180 -12.37 -5.24 -24.36
N LEU A 181 -13.40 -4.41 -24.52
CA LEU A 181 -14.20 -3.86 -23.43
C LEU A 181 -15.00 -4.95 -22.70
N LYS A 182 -15.52 -5.95 -23.42
CA LYS A 182 -16.35 -7.01 -22.84
C LYS A 182 -15.52 -7.89 -21.91
N HIS A 183 -14.33 -8.27 -22.34
CA HIS A 183 -13.41 -9.04 -21.49
C HIS A 183 -12.94 -8.25 -20.26
N GLU A 184 -12.76 -6.93 -20.37
CA GLU A 184 -12.45 -6.07 -19.23
C GLU A 184 -13.63 -6.00 -18.26
N ALA A 185 -14.86 -5.81 -18.77
CA ALA A 185 -16.09 -5.72 -18.00
C ALA A 185 -16.37 -6.95 -17.12
N GLU A 186 -16.07 -8.16 -17.61
CA GLU A 186 -16.24 -9.39 -16.84
C GLU A 186 -15.33 -9.48 -15.60
N ARG A 187 -14.19 -8.78 -15.63
CA ARG A 187 -13.13 -8.93 -14.63
C ARG A 187 -12.99 -7.73 -13.71
N ILE A 188 -13.44 -6.55 -14.13
CA ILE A 188 -13.22 -5.27 -13.43
C ILE A 188 -13.75 -5.30 -11.98
N ASN A 189 -14.83 -6.03 -11.73
CA ASN A 189 -15.44 -6.15 -10.40
C ASN A 189 -14.64 -7.02 -9.41
N ASN A 190 -13.71 -7.84 -9.92
CA ASN A 190 -12.86 -8.71 -9.10
C ASN A 190 -11.48 -8.08 -8.82
N ILE A 191 -11.32 -6.78 -9.08
CA ILE A 191 -10.05 -6.06 -8.98
C ILE A 191 -10.07 -5.14 -7.76
N ASN A 192 -9.08 -5.26 -6.87
CA ASN A 192 -8.96 -4.38 -5.71
C ASN A 192 -8.30 -3.03 -6.02
N ILE A 193 -7.25 -3.06 -6.86
CA ILE A 193 -6.50 -1.87 -7.27
C ILE A 193 -6.56 -1.75 -8.79
N LEU A 194 -7.22 -0.70 -9.28
CA LEU A 194 -7.39 -0.45 -10.71
C LEU A 194 -6.51 0.71 -11.15
N VAL A 195 -5.62 0.46 -12.11
CA VAL A 195 -4.85 1.50 -12.81
C VAL A 195 -5.50 1.76 -14.16
N CYS A 196 -5.76 3.02 -14.50
CA CYS A 196 -6.53 3.35 -15.69
C CYS A 196 -6.17 4.69 -16.32
N THR A 197 -6.65 4.88 -17.55
CA THR A 197 -6.68 6.18 -18.24
C THR A 197 -8.08 6.81 -18.18
N PRO A 198 -8.22 8.15 -18.09
CA PRO A 198 -9.51 8.81 -17.88
C PRO A 198 -10.62 8.37 -18.84
N GLY A 199 -10.39 8.47 -20.16
CA GLY A 199 -11.42 8.15 -21.16
C GLY A 199 -11.90 6.69 -21.10
N ARG A 200 -10.99 5.75 -20.86
CA ARG A 200 -11.36 4.32 -20.76
C ARG A 200 -12.12 4.02 -19.47
N LEU A 201 -11.75 4.67 -18.37
CA LEU A 201 -12.50 4.55 -17.12
C LEU A 201 -13.93 5.09 -17.28
N LEU A 202 -14.09 6.30 -17.84
CA LEU A 202 -15.41 6.88 -18.06
C LEU A 202 -16.28 5.96 -18.93
N GLN A 203 -15.71 5.40 -20.01
CA GLN A 203 -16.40 4.42 -20.83
C GLN A 203 -16.89 3.20 -20.03
N HIS A 204 -16.08 2.67 -19.10
CA HIS A 204 -16.52 1.59 -18.23
C HIS A 204 -17.62 2.03 -17.25
N MET A 205 -17.56 3.26 -16.73
CA MET A 205 -18.61 3.77 -15.85
C MET A 205 -19.95 3.92 -16.58
N ASP A 206 -19.93 4.23 -17.88
CA ASP A 206 -21.13 4.39 -18.70
C ASP A 206 -21.67 3.07 -19.27
N GLU A 207 -20.78 2.21 -19.80
CA GLU A 207 -21.17 1.03 -20.60
C GLU A 207 -21.11 -0.30 -19.81
N THR A 208 -20.33 -0.38 -18.73
CA THR A 208 -20.20 -1.63 -17.97
C THR A 208 -21.30 -1.74 -16.92
N ILE A 209 -22.24 -2.64 -17.20
CA ILE A 209 -23.25 -3.05 -16.23
C ILE A 209 -22.54 -3.52 -14.96
N CYS A 210 -22.94 -2.95 -13.81
CA CYS A 210 -22.40 -3.28 -12.49
C CYS A 210 -20.93 -2.86 -12.24
N PHE A 211 -20.42 -1.78 -12.85
CA PHE A 211 -19.17 -1.18 -12.34
C PHE A 211 -19.42 -0.59 -10.94
N HIS A 212 -18.84 -1.19 -9.91
CA HIS A 212 -19.08 -0.80 -8.52
C HIS A 212 -17.87 -0.09 -7.90
N ALA A 213 -17.95 1.23 -7.76
CA ALA A 213 -16.96 2.05 -7.04
C ALA A 213 -17.44 2.50 -5.65
N THR A 214 -18.57 1.98 -5.15
CA THR A 214 -19.22 2.42 -3.91
C THR A 214 -18.30 2.33 -2.68
N ASN A 215 -17.46 1.30 -2.63
CA ASN A 215 -16.54 1.05 -1.52
C ASN A 215 -15.12 1.61 -1.77
N LEU A 216 -14.96 2.53 -2.71
CA LEU A 216 -13.65 3.12 -3.01
C LEU A 216 -13.08 3.82 -1.76
N GLN A 217 -11.92 3.37 -1.31
CA GLN A 217 -11.21 3.88 -0.14
C GLN A 217 -10.22 4.97 -0.50
N MET A 218 -9.60 4.86 -1.69
CA MET A 218 -8.57 5.80 -2.14
C MET A 218 -8.67 6.10 -3.64
N LEU A 219 -8.56 7.38 -3.99
CA LEU A 219 -8.38 7.86 -5.35
C LEU A 219 -6.96 8.44 -5.51
N VAL A 220 -6.25 8.04 -6.55
CA VAL A 220 -4.95 8.61 -6.91
C VAL A 220 -5.04 9.24 -8.30
N LEU A 221 -4.62 10.50 -8.41
CA LEU A 221 -4.48 11.22 -9.67
C LEU A 221 -2.99 11.40 -9.96
N ASP A 222 -2.46 10.62 -10.90
CA ASP A 222 -1.04 10.64 -11.28
C ASP A 222 -0.80 11.57 -12.47
N GLU A 223 0.26 12.37 -12.41
CA GLU A 223 0.59 13.41 -13.40
C GLU A 223 -0.62 14.28 -13.81
N ALA A 224 -1.32 14.84 -12.81
CA ALA A 224 -2.59 15.54 -12.98
C ALA A 224 -2.52 16.75 -13.94
N ASP A 225 -1.37 17.42 -14.02
CA ASP A 225 -1.11 18.46 -15.00
C ASP A 225 -1.21 17.92 -16.42
N ARG A 226 -0.59 16.77 -16.70
CA ARG A 226 -0.68 16.14 -18.02
C ARG A 226 -2.08 15.64 -18.35
N ILE A 227 -2.82 15.17 -17.35
CA ILE A 227 -4.24 14.80 -17.54
C ILE A 227 -5.01 16.01 -18.09
N LEU A 228 -4.79 17.18 -17.51
CA LEU A 228 -5.47 18.41 -17.90
C LEU A 228 -4.96 18.97 -19.23
N ASP A 229 -3.65 18.93 -19.48
CA ASP A 229 -3.04 19.37 -20.75
C ASP A 229 -3.54 18.54 -21.94
N MET A 230 -3.91 17.28 -21.72
CA MET A 230 -4.52 16.40 -22.73
C MET A 230 -6.02 16.65 -22.94
N GLY A 231 -6.61 17.64 -22.27
CA GLY A 231 -8.01 17.99 -22.43
C GLY A 231 -8.99 17.10 -21.67
N PHE A 232 -8.53 16.28 -20.70
CA PHE A 232 -9.41 15.40 -19.91
C PHE A 232 -10.10 16.11 -18.74
N ALA A 233 -10.15 17.45 -18.70
CA ALA A 233 -10.75 18.18 -17.58
C ALA A 233 -12.23 17.78 -17.35
N ASP A 234 -13.04 17.80 -18.41
CA ASP A 234 -14.46 17.44 -18.32
C ASP A 234 -14.66 15.94 -18.00
N THR A 235 -13.84 15.08 -18.59
CA THR A 235 -13.80 13.65 -18.28
C THR A 235 -13.50 13.40 -16.79
N MET A 236 -12.54 14.14 -16.22
CA MET A 236 -12.18 14.01 -14.81
C MET A 236 -13.31 14.50 -13.89
N ASN A 237 -13.98 15.60 -14.24
CA ASN A 237 -15.14 16.08 -13.50
C ASN A 237 -16.25 15.01 -13.44
N ALA A 238 -16.62 14.46 -14.60
CA ALA A 238 -17.64 13.41 -14.69
C ALA A 238 -17.25 12.15 -13.89
N ILE A 239 -15.99 11.72 -13.95
CA ILE A 239 -15.50 10.61 -13.13
C ILE A 239 -15.66 10.94 -11.64
N ILE A 240 -15.12 12.07 -11.18
CA ILE A 240 -15.07 12.43 -9.75
C ILE A 240 -16.48 12.58 -9.15
N GLU A 241 -17.43 13.14 -9.91
CA GLU A 241 -18.82 13.31 -9.49
C GLU A 241 -19.52 11.97 -9.21
N ASN A 242 -19.14 10.92 -9.93
CA ASN A 242 -19.68 9.57 -9.77
C ASN A 242 -18.93 8.72 -8.73
N LEU A 243 -17.86 9.23 -8.12
CA LEU A 243 -17.10 8.53 -7.08
C LEU A 243 -17.57 8.90 -5.66
N PRO A 244 -17.50 7.97 -4.68
CA PRO A 244 -17.99 8.23 -3.32
C PRO A 244 -17.17 9.33 -2.63
N LYS A 245 -17.85 10.34 -2.07
CA LYS A 245 -17.20 11.50 -1.43
C LYS A 245 -16.32 11.13 -0.22
N LYS A 246 -16.65 10.04 0.49
CA LYS A 246 -15.88 9.55 1.64
C LYS A 246 -14.77 8.61 1.15
N ARG A 247 -13.62 9.17 0.82
CA ARG A 247 -12.39 8.47 0.42
C ARG A 247 -11.19 9.36 0.76
N GLN A 248 -10.00 8.79 0.76
CA GLN A 248 -8.75 9.56 0.73
C GLN A 248 -8.39 9.85 -0.72
N THR A 249 -7.92 11.05 -1.03
CA THR A 249 -7.44 11.40 -2.37
C THR A 249 -5.96 11.84 -2.32
N LEU A 250 -5.16 11.29 -3.23
CA LEU A 250 -3.77 11.70 -3.45
C LEU A 250 -3.62 12.25 -4.87
N LEU A 251 -3.19 13.50 -5.01
CA LEU A 251 -2.96 14.15 -6.30
C LEU A 251 -1.47 14.40 -6.48
N PHE A 252 -0.90 13.90 -7.57
CA PHE A 252 0.50 14.09 -7.91
C PHE A 252 0.66 14.80 -9.25
N SER A 253 1.52 15.82 -9.29
CA SER A 253 1.74 16.64 -10.49
C SER A 253 3.19 17.14 -10.56
N ALA A 254 3.67 17.47 -11.77
CA ALA A 254 4.96 18.14 -11.92
C ALA A 254 4.84 19.66 -11.79
N THR A 255 3.68 20.23 -12.09
CA THR A 255 3.44 21.69 -12.16
C THR A 255 2.29 22.17 -11.27
N GLN A 256 2.14 23.49 -11.15
CA GLN A 256 1.15 24.18 -10.31
C GLN A 256 0.22 25.09 -11.09
N THR A 257 -0.29 24.61 -12.21
CA THR A 257 -1.21 25.43 -12.98
C THR A 257 -2.49 25.70 -12.18
N LYS A 258 -3.20 26.78 -12.55
CA LYS A 258 -4.50 27.10 -11.96
C LYS A 258 -5.47 25.93 -12.10
N SER A 259 -5.47 25.27 -13.26
CA SER A 259 -6.30 24.10 -13.54
C SER A 259 -6.00 22.92 -12.60
N VAL A 260 -4.73 22.66 -12.27
CA VAL A 260 -4.37 21.65 -11.26
C VAL A 260 -4.91 22.03 -9.88
N LYS A 261 -4.84 23.30 -9.49
CA LYS A 261 -5.40 23.79 -8.21
C LYS A 261 -6.93 23.67 -8.18
N ASP A 262 -7.60 23.89 -9.30
CA ASP A 262 -9.06 23.75 -9.38
C ASP A 262 -9.47 22.28 -9.33
N LEU A 263 -8.77 21.38 -10.03
CA LEU A 263 -8.95 19.93 -9.91
C LEU A 263 -8.68 19.43 -8.48
N ALA A 264 -7.66 19.97 -7.82
CA ALA A 264 -7.36 19.69 -6.42
C ALA A 264 -8.52 20.08 -5.49
N ARG A 265 -9.12 21.25 -5.68
CA ARG A 265 -10.29 21.70 -4.89
C ARG A 265 -11.52 20.83 -5.10
N LEU A 266 -11.70 20.29 -6.31
CA LEU A 266 -12.80 19.38 -6.63
C LEU A 266 -12.62 18.00 -6.00
N SER A 267 -11.37 17.49 -5.98
CA SER A 267 -11.09 16.08 -5.67
C SER A 267 -10.59 15.81 -4.23
N LEU A 268 -9.99 16.82 -3.58
CA LEU A 268 -9.37 16.70 -2.25
C LEU A 268 -10.20 17.39 -1.16
N LYS A 269 -10.07 16.92 0.08
CA LYS A 269 -10.65 17.52 1.28
C LYS A 269 -9.58 17.84 2.31
N ASN A 270 -9.40 19.13 2.61
CA ASN A 270 -8.36 19.64 3.53
C ASN A 270 -6.96 19.04 3.27
N PRO A 271 -6.43 19.13 2.03
CA PRO A 271 -5.19 18.45 1.68
C PRO A 271 -3.96 19.10 2.28
N GLU A 272 -2.95 18.27 2.52
CA GLU A 272 -1.59 18.72 2.78
C GLU A 272 -0.87 18.98 1.46
N TYR A 273 -0.26 20.16 1.33
CA TYR A 273 0.47 20.56 0.13
C TYR A 273 1.97 20.32 0.31
N VAL A 274 2.55 19.45 -0.51
CA VAL A 274 3.96 19.07 -0.45
C VAL A 274 4.65 19.45 -1.75
N TRP A 275 5.68 20.29 -1.65
CA TRP A 275 6.44 20.83 -2.78
C TRP A 275 7.92 20.55 -2.64
N VAL A 276 8.46 19.79 -3.58
CA VAL A 276 9.90 19.45 -3.59
C VAL A 276 10.56 20.11 -4.78
N HIS A 277 11.38 21.14 -4.51
CA HIS A 277 12.24 21.76 -5.51
C HIS A 277 13.62 21.11 -5.47
N GLU A 278 14.13 20.70 -6.62
CA GLU A 278 15.47 20.14 -6.73
C GLU A 278 16.51 21.27 -6.74
N LYS A 279 16.76 21.84 -5.56
CA LYS A 279 17.97 22.55 -5.08
C LYS A 279 17.59 23.57 -4.00
N ALA A 280 17.69 23.15 -2.74
CA ALA A 280 18.24 23.98 -1.69
C ALA A 280 18.90 23.08 -0.63
N LYS A 281 20.21 22.82 -0.78
CA LYS A 281 21.07 22.88 0.40
C LYS A 281 20.81 24.27 1.00
N TYR A 282 20.56 24.37 2.30
CA TYR A 282 20.03 25.53 3.05
C TYR A 282 18.50 25.58 3.14
N ARG A 283 18.01 25.03 4.24
CA ARG A 283 16.65 25.22 4.77
C ARG A 283 16.68 26.47 5.63
N TYR A 284 16.39 27.64 5.07
CA TYR A 284 15.90 28.74 5.90
C TYR A 284 14.45 28.43 6.24
N VAL A 285 14.17 28.25 7.54
CA VAL A 285 12.82 28.24 8.06
C VAL A 285 12.29 29.67 7.87
N LEU A 286 11.50 29.87 6.82
CA LEU A 286 10.81 31.14 6.63
C LEU A 286 9.64 31.16 7.64
N SER A 287 9.76 32.00 8.67
CA SER A 287 8.64 32.37 9.53
C SER A 287 7.58 33.11 8.69
N GLU A 288 6.33 33.09 9.17
CA GLU A 288 5.13 33.61 8.49
C GLU A 288 5.27 35.02 7.90
N THR A 289 6.23 35.81 8.40
CA THR A 289 6.55 37.17 7.98
C THR A 289 7.00 37.31 6.52
N ILE A 290 7.62 36.29 5.91
CA ILE A 290 8.14 36.40 4.53
C ILE A 290 7.06 36.08 3.49
N PHE A 291 6.02 35.34 3.87
CA PHE A 291 4.88 35.07 2.97
C PHE A 291 4.08 36.35 2.67
N ASP A 292 4.02 37.29 3.63
CA ASP A 292 3.37 38.59 3.43
C ASP A 292 4.21 39.54 2.57
N ALA A 293 5.54 39.50 2.66
CA ALA A 293 6.43 40.33 1.84
C ALA A 293 6.38 39.98 0.33
N ILE A 294 6.08 38.72 -0.02
CA ILE A 294 5.94 38.30 -1.42
C ILE A 294 4.59 38.74 -2.01
N LYS A 295 3.54 38.89 -1.19
CA LYS A 295 2.24 39.39 -1.66
C LYS A 295 2.26 40.88 -2.00
N THR A 296 3.10 41.67 -1.33
CA THR A 296 3.12 43.13 -1.53
C THR A 296 3.82 43.55 -2.84
N ASN A 297 4.70 42.71 -3.40
CA ASN A 297 5.51 43.08 -4.57
C ASN A 297 4.99 42.60 -5.94
N VAL A 298 3.76 42.04 -6.01
CA VAL A 298 3.15 41.58 -7.28
C VAL A 298 1.97 42.46 -7.72
N LEU A 299 1.80 43.65 -7.13
CA LEU A 299 0.79 44.63 -7.54
C LEU A 299 1.38 45.95 -8.10
N SER A 300 2.65 45.94 -8.52
CA SER A 300 3.21 47.02 -9.34
C SER A 300 3.98 46.42 -10.51
N PHE A 301 3.25 46.10 -11.58
CA PHE A 301 3.58 46.20 -13.02
C PHE A 301 2.54 45.40 -13.82
#